data_AF-A0A0F6RNK3-F1
#
_entry.id   AF-A0A0F6RNK3-F1
#
_cell.length_a   1.000
_cell.length_b   1.000
_cell.length_c   1.000
_cell.angle_alpha   90.00
_cell.angle_beta   90.00
_cell.angle_gamma   90.00
#
_symmetry.space_group_name_H-M   'P 1'
#
loop_
_entity.id
_entity.type
_entity.pdbx_description
1 polymer ?
#
loop_
_entity_poly.entity_id
_entity_poly.type
_entity_poly.pdbx_seq_one_letter_code
_entity_poly.pdbx_strand_id
1 'polypeptide(L)'
;MSAPEPKEAFYLEPDDAKTLGNIDFMRTPITIRRTFPKTASNKKGGESIKQISSMEVSKVTDNGIVAKSATSEANSKANGANDNVRRANDDSINPFLKMAREIKK
;
A
#
# COMPACT_ATOMS: atom_id res chain seq x y z
N MET A 1 18.10 2.39 51.63
CA MET A 1 18.35 2.07 50.21
C MET A 1 17.12 2.46 49.40
N SER A 2 17.24 3.39 48.45
CA SER A 2 16.16 3.71 47.48
C SER A 2 16.32 2.83 46.25
N ALA A 3 15.20 2.29 45.72
CA ALA A 3 15.18 1.42 44.55
C ALA A 3 15.47 2.19 43.24
N PRO A 4 16.03 1.55 42.19
CA PRO A 4 16.28 2.21 40.90
C PRO A 4 14.98 2.42 40.12
N GLU A 5 14.72 3.65 39.68
CA GLU A 5 13.58 3.98 38.83
C GLU A 5 13.70 3.35 37.43
N PRO A 6 12.58 2.90 36.82
CA PRO A 6 12.61 2.34 35.48
C PRO A 6 13.02 3.41 34.48
N LYS A 7 14.03 3.11 33.63
CA LYS A 7 14.46 4.01 32.56
C LYS A 7 13.32 4.17 31.56
N GLU A 8 12.64 5.31 31.60
CA GLU A 8 11.64 5.67 30.59
C GLU A 8 12.30 5.72 29.21
N ALA A 9 11.64 5.11 28.21
CA ALA A 9 12.12 5.15 26.84
C ALA A 9 11.85 6.54 26.25
N PHE A 10 12.89 7.19 25.75
CA PHE A 10 12.76 8.44 25.01
C PHE A 10 12.41 8.14 23.55
N TYR A 11 11.24 8.57 23.12
CA TYR A 11 10.82 8.52 21.73
C TYR A 11 11.04 9.90 21.11
N LEU A 12 11.54 9.92 19.88
CA LEU A 12 11.56 11.15 19.09
C LEU A 12 10.15 11.42 18.59
N GLU A 13 9.79 12.71 18.55
CA GLU A 13 8.62 13.13 17.79
C GLU A 13 8.84 12.78 16.30
N PRO A 14 7.78 12.42 15.56
CA PRO A 14 7.88 11.99 14.16
C PRO A 14 8.57 13.01 13.25
N ASP A 15 8.57 14.29 13.65
CA ASP A 15 9.13 15.41 12.90
C ASP A 15 10.54 15.81 13.35
N ASP A 16 10.96 15.35 14.54
CA ASP A 16 12.30 15.57 15.07
C ASP A 16 13.34 14.63 14.43
N ALA A 17 12.88 13.56 13.79
CA ALA A 17 13.71 12.71 12.96
C ALA A 17 14.18 13.50 11.73
N LYS A 18 15.45 13.93 11.74
CA LYS A 18 16.10 14.67 10.64
C LYS A 18 16.05 13.86 9.34
N THR A 19 14.99 14.03 8.57
CA THR A 19 14.95 13.59 7.18
C THR A 19 15.83 14.53 6.38
N LEU A 20 16.72 13.99 5.54
CA LEU A 20 17.51 14.79 4.60
C LEU A 20 16.59 15.23 3.45
N GLY A 21 15.67 16.16 3.71
CA GLY A 21 14.66 16.60 2.74
C GLY A 21 13.75 17.71 3.26
N ASN A 22 12.93 18.28 2.37
CA ASN A 22 11.91 19.25 2.73
C ASN A 22 10.64 18.49 3.18
N ILE A 23 10.34 18.54 4.48
CA ILE A 23 9.19 17.85 5.10
C ILE A 23 7.86 18.38 4.55
N ASP A 24 7.76 19.70 4.34
CA ASP A 24 6.54 20.30 3.80
C ASP A 24 6.26 19.74 2.41
N PHE A 25 7.28 19.61 1.57
CA PHE A 25 7.16 19.00 0.25
C PHE A 25 6.69 17.54 0.32
N MET A 26 7.23 16.74 1.24
CA MET A 26 6.83 15.33 1.39
C MET A 26 5.36 15.18 1.80
N ARG A 27 4.85 16.12 2.61
CA ARG A 27 3.47 16.16 3.10
C ARG A 27 2.50 16.76 2.10
N THR A 28 2.96 17.68 1.25
CA THR A 28 2.09 18.36 0.28
C THR A 28 1.53 17.36 -0.73
N PRO A 29 0.20 17.25 -0.86
CA PRO A 29 -0.40 16.37 -1.83
C PRO A 29 -0.45 17.05 -3.21
N ILE A 30 0.06 16.36 -4.23
CA ILE A 30 0.05 16.81 -5.63
C ILE A 30 -1.08 16.09 -6.38
N THR A 31 -1.89 16.85 -7.10
CA THR A 31 -2.98 16.31 -7.92
C THR A 31 -2.50 16.08 -9.36
N ILE A 32 -2.57 14.84 -9.83
CA ILE A 32 -2.25 14.44 -11.19
C ILE A 32 -3.52 14.04 -11.92
N ARG A 33 -3.77 14.70 -13.06
CA ARG A 33 -4.88 14.42 -13.96
C ARG A 33 -4.37 13.73 -15.21
N ARG A 34 -4.90 12.54 -15.52
CA ARG A 34 -4.61 11.82 -16.77
C ARG A 34 -5.89 11.61 -17.54
N THR A 35 -5.89 12.01 -18.80
CA THR A 35 -7.00 11.86 -19.73
C THR A 35 -6.66 10.80 -20.76
N PHE A 36 -7.60 9.92 -21.05
CA PHE A 36 -7.46 8.83 -22.00
C PHE A 36 -8.37 9.06 -23.22
N PRO A 37 -7.85 8.86 -24.44
CA PRO A 37 -8.64 9.01 -25.64
C PRO A 37 -9.75 7.95 -25.71
N LYS A 38 -10.73 8.20 -26.58
CA LYS A 38 -11.83 7.27 -26.86
C LYS A 38 -11.28 5.99 -27.47
N THR A 39 -11.80 4.85 -27.03
CA THR A 39 -11.45 3.53 -27.58
C THR A 39 -12.71 2.84 -28.10
N ALA A 40 -12.55 1.78 -28.90
CA ALA A 40 -13.70 1.01 -29.40
C ALA A 40 -14.59 0.46 -28.27
N SER A 41 -13.99 0.11 -27.12
CA SER A 41 -14.68 -0.35 -25.92
C SER A 41 -15.27 0.81 -25.09
N ASN A 42 -14.58 1.95 -25.02
CA ASN A 42 -15.07 3.13 -24.29
C ASN A 42 -15.20 4.36 -25.21
N LYS A 43 -16.44 4.58 -25.67
CA LYS A 43 -16.80 5.68 -26.58
C LYS A 43 -16.73 7.07 -25.95
N LYS A 44 -16.74 7.17 -24.62
CA LYS A 44 -16.67 8.45 -23.90
C LYS A 44 -15.22 8.87 -23.59
N GLY A 45 -14.25 7.96 -23.75
CA GLY A 45 -12.90 8.16 -23.21
C GLY A 45 -12.91 7.99 -21.68
N GLY A 46 -11.79 8.27 -21.04
CA GLY A 46 -11.67 8.13 -19.60
C GLY A 46 -10.84 9.23 -18.99
N GLU A 47 -11.07 9.51 -17.72
CA GLU A 47 -10.23 10.38 -16.91
C GLU A 47 -9.85 9.65 -15.62
N SER A 48 -8.63 9.86 -15.16
CA SER A 48 -8.21 9.43 -13.83
C SER A 48 -7.52 10.59 -13.10
N ILE A 49 -8.07 10.93 -11.94
CA ILE A 49 -7.49 11.94 -11.03
C ILE A 49 -6.90 11.19 -9.83
N LYS A 50 -5.63 11.44 -9.55
CA LYS A 50 -4.94 10.90 -8.38
C LYS A 50 -4.30 12.02 -7.59
N GLN A 51 -4.38 11.93 -6.28
CA GLN A 51 -3.68 12.81 -5.37
C GLN A 51 -2.56 12.00 -4.71
N ILE A 52 -1.33 12.49 -4.80
CA ILE A 52 -0.11 11.76 -4.43
C ILE A 52 0.73 12.67 -3.53
N SER A 53 1.10 12.16 -2.36
CA SER A 53 2.16 12.70 -1.50
C SER A 53 3.25 11.65 -1.33
N SER A 54 4.37 11.98 -0.65
CA SER A 54 5.38 10.97 -0.33
C SER A 54 4.88 9.93 0.68
N MET A 55 3.82 10.24 1.43
CA MET A 55 3.28 9.36 2.46
C MET A 55 2.11 8.50 1.98
N GLU A 56 1.30 9.00 1.04
CA GLU A 56 0.09 8.31 0.60
C GLU A 56 -0.32 8.62 -0.84
N VAL A 57 -1.08 7.69 -1.42
CA VAL A 57 -1.69 7.84 -2.74
C VAL A 57 -3.19 7.59 -2.62
N SER A 58 -3.98 8.60 -2.97
CA SER A 58 -5.44 8.51 -2.99
C SER A 58 -5.97 8.68 -4.42
N LYS A 59 -6.98 7.87 -4.76
CA LYS A 59 -7.68 8.00 -6.04
C LYS A 59 -8.88 8.91 -5.79
N VAL A 60 -8.98 9.99 -6.57
CA VAL A 60 -10.15 10.87 -6.52
C VAL A 60 -11.15 10.32 -7.52
N THR A 61 -12.28 9.84 -7.03
CA THR A 61 -13.41 9.46 -7.90
C THR A 61 -14.19 10.71 -8.30
N ASP A 62 -14.94 10.65 -9.41
CA ASP A 62 -15.64 11.78 -10.02
C ASP A 62 -16.59 12.55 -9.07
N ASN A 63 -16.95 11.95 -7.93
CA ASN A 63 -17.75 12.57 -6.87
C ASN A 63 -16.92 13.32 -5.80
N GLY A 64 -15.63 13.56 -6.03
CA GLY A 64 -14.73 14.21 -5.07
C GLY A 64 -14.39 13.35 -3.85
N ILE A 65 -14.79 12.07 -3.85
CA ILE A 65 -14.50 11.13 -2.77
C ILE A 65 -13.09 10.58 -2.97
N VAL A 66 -12.20 10.98 -2.06
CA VAL A 66 -10.83 10.48 -1.95
C VAL A 66 -10.88 9.09 -1.32
N ALA A 67 -10.73 8.05 -2.14
CA ALA A 67 -10.54 6.69 -1.62
C ALA A 67 -9.08 6.58 -1.15
N LYS A 68 -8.88 6.62 0.17
CA LYS A 68 -7.57 6.40 0.81
C LYS A 68 -7.13 4.97 0.50
N SER A 69 -6.06 4.81 -0.27
CA SER A 69 -5.44 3.48 -0.42
C SER A 69 -4.75 3.15 0.90
N ALA A 70 -4.99 1.94 1.43
CA ALA A 70 -4.44 1.49 2.70
C ALA A 70 -2.92 1.65 2.74
N THR A 71 -2.44 2.34 3.77
CA THR A 71 -1.02 2.39 4.15
C THR A 71 -0.58 0.96 4.48
N SER A 72 0.30 0.39 3.65
CA SER A 72 1.03 -0.82 4.03
C SER A 72 2.00 -0.42 5.13
N GLU A 73 1.62 -0.60 6.39
CA GLU A 73 2.57 -0.65 7.50
C GLU A 73 3.52 -1.82 7.24
N ALA A 74 4.66 -1.53 6.62
CA ALA A 74 5.77 -2.48 6.49
C ALA A 74 6.43 -2.63 7.87
N ASN A 75 5.75 -3.32 8.79
CA ASN A 75 6.40 -3.91 9.94
C ASN A 75 7.14 -5.17 9.47
N SER A 76 8.35 -4.99 8.96
CA SER A 76 9.22 -6.10 8.59
C SER A 76 9.74 -6.80 9.84
N LYS A 77 8.90 -7.62 10.48
CA LYS A 77 9.36 -8.66 11.40
C LYS A 77 10.00 -9.76 10.56
N ALA A 78 11.32 -9.68 10.41
CA ALA A 78 12.11 -10.85 10.05
C ALA A 78 11.98 -11.87 11.18
N ASN A 79 11.37 -13.02 10.89
CA ASN A 79 11.62 -14.25 11.63
C ASN A 79 11.32 -15.43 10.72
N GLY A 80 12.39 -16.10 10.28
CA GLY A 80 12.31 -17.38 9.63
C GLY A 80 11.85 -18.44 10.62
N ALA A 81 10.75 -19.11 10.29
CA ALA A 81 10.40 -20.42 10.82
C ALA A 81 10.02 -21.28 9.61
N ASN A 82 10.88 -22.24 9.31
CA ASN A 82 10.65 -23.24 8.27
C ASN A 82 9.60 -24.24 8.76
N ASP A 83 8.32 -23.94 8.57
CA ASP A 83 7.27 -24.96 8.64
C ASP A 83 6.95 -25.44 7.23
N ASN A 84 7.49 -26.62 6.90
CA ASN A 84 7.29 -27.32 5.63
C ASN A 84 5.84 -27.86 5.54
N VAL A 85 4.84 -26.98 5.54
CA VAL A 85 3.46 -27.33 5.18
C VAL A 85 3.38 -27.33 3.65
N ARG A 86 3.84 -28.42 3.01
CA ARG A 86 3.92 -28.48 1.55
C ARG A 86 2.55 -28.54 0.84
N ARG A 87 1.44 -28.69 1.56
CA ARG A 87 0.07 -28.62 1.01
C ARG A 87 -0.91 -28.15 2.08
N ALA A 88 -1.14 -26.84 2.18
CA ALA A 88 -2.34 -26.33 2.82
C ALA A 88 -3.53 -26.56 1.86
N ASN A 89 -4.68 -27.02 2.37
CA ASN A 89 -5.93 -27.11 1.62
C ASN A 89 -6.55 -25.70 1.49
N ASP A 90 -5.84 -24.81 0.80
CA ASP A 90 -6.34 -23.47 0.50
C ASP A 90 -7.09 -23.51 -0.85
N ASP A 91 -8.39 -23.24 -0.79
CA ASP A 91 -9.29 -23.28 -1.94
C ASP A 91 -9.05 -22.17 -2.98
N SER A 92 -8.20 -21.19 -2.68
CA SER A 92 -7.85 -20.11 -3.62
C SER A 92 -6.98 -20.57 -4.81
N ILE A 93 -6.24 -21.67 -4.66
CA ILE A 93 -5.35 -22.24 -5.70
C ILE A 93 -6.08 -23.28 -6.56
N ASN A 94 -7.17 -23.85 -6.05
CA ASN A 94 -7.94 -24.91 -6.72
C ASN A 94 -8.54 -24.55 -8.10
N PRO A 95 -8.96 -23.30 -8.40
CA PRO A 95 -9.49 -22.93 -9.72
C PRO A 95 -8.41 -22.98 -10.82
N PHE A 96 -7.21 -22.51 -10.52
CA PHE A 96 -6.12 -22.42 -11.50
C PHE A 96 -5.57 -23.80 -11.87
N LEU A 97 -5.44 -24.71 -10.89
CA LEU A 97 -5.00 -26.08 -11.15
C LEU A 97 -6.01 -26.89 -11.97
N LYS A 98 -7.32 -26.62 -11.84
CA LYS A 98 -8.34 -27.25 -12.68
C LYS A 98 -8.19 -26.82 -14.13
N MET A 99 -8.09 -25.52 -14.39
CA MET A 99 -7.86 -24.99 -15.75
C MET A 99 -6.57 -25.53 -16.38
N ALA A 100 -5.47 -25.58 -15.61
CA ALA A 100 -4.20 -26.10 -16.11
C ALA A 100 -4.26 -27.58 -16.52
N ARG A 101 -5.08 -28.40 -15.86
CA ARG A 101 -5.28 -29.81 -16.24
C ARG A 101 -6.10 -29.95 -17.52
N GLU A 102 -7.06 -29.07 -17.76
CA GLU A 102 -7.89 -29.08 -18.97
C GLU A 102 -7.10 -28.66 -20.22
N ILE A 103 -6.12 -27.77 -20.08
CA ILE A 103 -5.25 -27.33 -21.19
C ILE A 103 -4.30 -28.45 -21.66
N LYS A 104 -4.01 -29.45 -20.80
CA LYS A 104 -3.12 -30.57 -21.14
C LYS A 104 -3.86 -31.74 -21.82
N LYS A 105 -5.13 -31.58 -22.19
CA LYS A 105 -5.93 -32.62 -22.87
C LYS A 105 -6.07 -32.34 -24.36
#